data_AF-A0A8M3B231-F1
#
_entry.id   AF-A0A8M3B231-F1
#
_cell.length_a   1.000
_cell.length_b   1.000
_cell.length_c   1.000
_cell.angle_alpha   90.00
_cell.angle_beta   90.00
_cell.angle_gamma   90.00
#
_symmetry.space_group_name_H-M   'P 1'
#
loop_
_entity.id
_entity.type
_entity.pdbx_description
1 polymer ?
#
loop_
_entity_poly.entity_id
_entity_poly.type
_entity_poly.pdbx_seq_one_letter_code
_entity_poly.pdbx_strand_id
1 'polypeptide(L)'
;MRRTYFEQQRLGKEGDVTLSKELFCRLIRNTMTNMVSIARASSDDYKYPTKHEVIAMAKRLVEYYPMIKDKSTGSRHEWDTVAKKLLKRLSNIRSPMKAKQPPFKRARQDKEPSAAVASDYDADSSASTVILSSPSSSSTPRQENDSIDEASDGPDNSLDSQKTQARHYRTLQEMYKAKKPNKAAVTHLLDLEFQSRRSFIDSNVLKEQDKPTNILQAYPCFKELDHAMDELRRIIEPNNSKYISEVKDRWETFYSKVQFYGVMKKVMKPPRTLNGVEHAIAVFTALPLLFPSGSAAPKKQVPISEALFHVLTPSEDPDTYIHRRAFSSPVLLVGEENCMVVVGTTPVLTFDKDLLYEGPLYLLAYYYAFHLTYPKCLATLLSVLQTQVLRDVIHEQDETPSYKKAIHEWRMFVD
;
A
#
# COMPACT_ATOMS: atom_id res chain seq x y z
N MET A 1 23.32 -26.01 1.78
CA MET A 1 23.26 -26.28 0.33
C MET A 1 23.21 -24.99 -0.50
N ARG A 2 22.11 -24.24 -0.61
CA ARG A 2 22.08 -23.00 -1.43
C ARG A 2 23.12 -21.95 -0.96
N ARG A 3 23.15 -21.65 0.35
CA ARG A 3 24.17 -20.76 0.93
C ARG A 3 25.60 -21.27 0.63
N THR A 4 25.83 -22.55 0.88
CA THR A 4 27.09 -23.25 0.57
C THR A 4 27.48 -23.16 -0.91
N TYR A 5 26.52 -23.26 -1.84
CA TYR A 5 26.77 -23.10 -3.27
C TYR A 5 27.26 -21.70 -3.59
N PHE A 6 26.60 -20.65 -3.09
CA PHE A 6 27.02 -19.28 -3.33
C PHE A 6 28.36 -18.94 -2.65
N GLU A 7 28.62 -19.51 -1.47
CA GLU A 7 29.94 -19.42 -0.81
C GLU A 7 31.04 -20.07 -1.68
N GLN A 8 30.78 -21.26 -2.23
CA GLN A 8 31.73 -21.96 -3.11
C GLN A 8 31.86 -21.29 -4.48
N GLN A 9 30.78 -20.71 -5.02
CA GLN A 9 30.80 -19.90 -6.24
C GLN A 9 31.68 -18.66 -6.05
N ARG A 10 31.61 -17.98 -4.90
CA ARG A 10 32.52 -16.87 -4.58
C ARG A 10 33.99 -17.30 -4.54
N LEU A 11 34.25 -18.56 -4.21
CA LEU A 11 35.60 -19.16 -4.21
C LEU A 11 36.00 -19.76 -5.58
N GLY A 12 35.15 -19.65 -6.61
CA GLY A 12 35.38 -20.27 -7.92
C GLY A 12 35.25 -21.81 -7.94
N LYS A 13 34.72 -22.41 -6.86
CA LYS A 13 34.57 -23.86 -6.65
C LYS A 13 33.11 -24.33 -6.76
N GLU A 14 32.31 -23.65 -7.57
CA GLU A 14 30.90 -23.99 -7.80
C GLU A 14 30.68 -25.41 -8.36
N GLY A 15 31.69 -25.98 -9.03
CA GLY A 15 31.67 -27.35 -9.55
C GLY A 15 31.52 -28.42 -8.46
N ASP A 16 32.01 -28.15 -7.24
CA ASP A 16 32.08 -29.12 -6.15
C ASP A 16 30.73 -29.29 -5.43
N VAL A 17 29.82 -28.33 -5.57
CA VAL A 17 28.52 -28.35 -4.88
C VAL A 17 27.46 -28.95 -5.78
N THR A 18 27.27 -30.25 -5.67
CA THR A 18 26.17 -30.98 -6.34
C THR A 18 25.05 -31.31 -5.35
N LEU A 19 23.80 -31.24 -5.81
CA LEU A 19 22.67 -31.68 -5.01
C LEU A 19 22.61 -33.21 -5.02
N SER A 20 22.54 -33.85 -3.84
CA SER A 20 22.43 -35.31 -3.78
C SER A 20 21.20 -35.79 -4.56
N LYS A 21 21.31 -36.97 -5.19
CA LYS A 21 20.21 -37.58 -5.97
C LYS A 21 18.94 -37.73 -5.14
N GLU A 22 19.07 -38.03 -3.84
CA GLU A 22 17.95 -38.13 -2.91
C GLU A 22 17.28 -36.78 -2.67
N LEU A 23 18.05 -35.74 -2.34
CA LEU A 23 17.54 -34.38 -2.12
C LEU A 23 16.85 -33.84 -3.38
N PHE A 24 17.44 -34.09 -4.55
CA PHE A 24 16.84 -33.71 -5.82
C PHE A 24 15.51 -34.43 -6.06
N CYS A 25 15.42 -35.74 -5.84
CA CYS A 25 14.16 -36.47 -5.93
C CYS A 25 13.10 -35.98 -4.94
N ARG A 26 13.50 -35.64 -3.70
CA ARG A 26 12.61 -35.05 -2.68
C ARG A 26 12.12 -33.67 -3.10
N LEU A 27 12.98 -32.83 -3.65
CA LEU A 27 12.63 -31.52 -4.20
C LEU A 27 11.57 -31.66 -5.30
N ILE A 28 11.82 -32.49 -6.32
CA ILE A 28 10.87 -32.75 -7.42
C ILE A 28 9.51 -33.24 -6.88
N ARG A 29 9.52 -34.17 -5.92
CA ARG A 29 8.30 -34.73 -5.32
C ARG A 29 7.51 -33.65 -4.58
N ASN A 30 8.16 -32.92 -3.69
CA ASN A 30 7.51 -31.89 -2.88
C ASN A 30 6.97 -30.76 -3.75
N THR A 31 7.74 -30.33 -4.75
CA THR A 31 7.28 -29.32 -5.72
C THR A 31 6.01 -29.78 -6.44
N MET A 32 5.98 -30.99 -7.00
CA MET A 32 4.78 -31.46 -7.71
C MET A 32 3.58 -31.65 -6.80
N THR A 33 3.76 -32.21 -5.59
CA THR A 33 2.66 -32.34 -4.62
C THR A 33 2.07 -30.97 -4.28
N ASN A 34 2.92 -29.97 -4.03
CA ASN A 34 2.48 -28.61 -3.74
C ASN A 34 1.75 -27.97 -4.93
N MET A 35 2.28 -28.14 -6.15
CA MET A 35 1.63 -27.63 -7.36
C MET A 35 0.23 -28.23 -7.55
N VAL A 36 0.06 -29.54 -7.36
CA VAL A 36 -1.25 -30.21 -7.46
C VAL A 36 -2.19 -29.77 -6.33
N SER A 37 -1.70 -29.63 -5.10
CA SER A 37 -2.50 -29.13 -3.98
C SER A 37 -3.04 -27.72 -4.23
N ILE A 38 -2.24 -26.85 -4.84
CA ILE A 38 -2.66 -25.49 -5.19
C ILE A 38 -3.69 -25.52 -6.32
N ALA A 39 -3.43 -26.26 -7.40
CA ALA A 39 -4.34 -26.36 -8.54
C ALA A 39 -5.73 -26.86 -8.14
N ARG A 40 -5.79 -27.80 -7.17
CA ARG A 40 -7.04 -28.33 -6.61
C ARG A 40 -7.72 -27.40 -5.61
N ALA A 41 -7.00 -26.44 -5.02
CA ALA A 41 -7.59 -25.46 -4.10
C ALA A 41 -8.17 -24.26 -4.85
N SER A 42 -7.68 -23.97 -6.06
CA SER A 42 -8.13 -22.84 -6.89
C SER A 42 -9.38 -23.12 -7.73
N SER A 43 -9.86 -24.36 -7.78
CA SER A 43 -11.02 -24.74 -8.58
C SER A 43 -11.76 -25.91 -7.94
N ASP A 44 -13.10 -25.90 -8.02
CA ASP A 44 -13.93 -27.04 -7.59
C ASP A 44 -13.72 -28.29 -8.46
N ASP A 45 -13.16 -28.10 -9.65
CA ASP A 45 -12.71 -29.18 -10.50
C ASP A 45 -11.30 -29.64 -10.14
N TYR A 46 -11.09 -30.97 -10.21
CA TYR A 46 -9.83 -31.67 -9.95
C TYR A 46 -8.76 -31.30 -11.00
N LYS A 47 -8.30 -30.06 -10.97
CA LYS A 47 -7.38 -29.48 -11.93
C LYS A 47 -5.95 -29.90 -11.62
N TYR A 48 -5.20 -30.15 -12.69
CA TYR A 48 -3.77 -30.42 -12.65
C TYR A 48 -3.00 -29.25 -13.27
N PRO A 49 -1.76 -28.99 -12.82
CA PRO A 49 -0.89 -28.02 -13.48
C PRO A 49 -0.71 -28.36 -14.96
N THR A 50 -0.86 -27.37 -15.81
CA THR A 50 -0.60 -27.45 -17.25
C THR A 50 0.89 -27.66 -17.53
N LYS A 51 1.22 -28.16 -18.72
CA LYS A 51 2.61 -28.32 -19.17
C LYS A 51 3.40 -26.99 -19.09
N HIS A 52 2.75 -25.88 -19.41
CA HIS A 52 3.36 -24.54 -19.34
C HIS A 52 3.70 -24.14 -17.90
N GLU A 53 2.80 -24.37 -16.94
CA GLU A 53 3.05 -24.11 -15.52
C GLU A 53 4.17 -24.99 -14.96
N VAL A 54 4.24 -26.26 -15.38
CA VAL A 54 5.32 -27.17 -14.97
C VAL A 54 6.67 -26.73 -15.53
N ILE A 55 6.72 -26.28 -16.79
CA ILE A 55 7.95 -25.72 -17.39
C ILE A 55 8.36 -24.43 -16.69
N ALA A 56 7.42 -23.52 -16.40
CA ALA A 56 7.70 -22.30 -15.65
C ALA A 56 8.26 -22.60 -14.25
N MET A 57 7.72 -23.62 -13.57
CA MET A 57 8.26 -24.09 -12.29
C MET A 57 9.68 -24.67 -12.43
N ALA A 58 9.95 -25.44 -13.49
CA ALA A 58 11.28 -25.98 -13.74
C ALA A 58 12.33 -24.87 -13.91
N LYS A 59 12.01 -23.83 -14.69
CA LYS A 59 12.86 -22.64 -14.86
C LYS A 59 13.18 -21.98 -13.52
N ARG A 60 12.15 -21.75 -12.69
CA ARG A 60 12.30 -21.15 -11.36
C ARG A 60 13.12 -22.00 -10.40
N LEU A 61 12.99 -23.33 -10.46
CA LEU A 61 13.81 -24.22 -9.64
C LEU A 61 15.29 -24.14 -10.01
N VAL A 62 15.62 -24.06 -11.31
CA VAL A 62 17.01 -23.91 -11.77
C VAL A 62 17.57 -22.55 -11.38
N GLU A 63 16.78 -21.48 -11.53
CA GLU A 63 17.17 -20.13 -11.08
C GLU A 63 17.42 -20.08 -9.57
N TYR A 64 16.53 -20.68 -8.77
CA TYR A 64 16.66 -20.66 -7.31
C TYR A 64 17.74 -21.61 -6.78
N TYR A 65 17.95 -22.75 -7.45
CA TYR A 65 18.99 -23.74 -7.13
C TYR A 65 19.91 -23.95 -8.35
N PRO A 66 20.85 -23.03 -8.64
CA PRO A 66 21.68 -23.12 -9.85
C PRO A 66 22.46 -24.43 -9.99
N MET A 67 22.77 -25.11 -8.89
CA MET A 67 23.43 -26.42 -8.88
C MET A 67 22.65 -27.57 -9.56
N ILE A 68 21.34 -27.42 -9.81
CA ILE A 68 20.53 -28.45 -10.51
C ILE A 68 20.44 -28.20 -12.01
N LYS A 69 21.04 -27.11 -12.49
CA LYS A 69 21.16 -26.76 -13.91
C LYS A 69 21.78 -27.91 -14.69
N ASP A 70 21.18 -28.21 -15.84
CA ASP A 70 21.73 -29.20 -16.76
C ASP A 70 23.07 -28.68 -17.32
N LYS A 71 24.15 -29.42 -17.04
CA LYS A 71 25.49 -29.14 -17.57
C LYS A 71 25.77 -29.95 -18.83
N SER A 72 24.85 -30.83 -19.26
CA SER A 72 25.09 -31.71 -20.40
C SER A 72 24.94 -30.96 -21.72
N THR A 73 25.90 -31.18 -22.62
CA THR A 73 25.98 -30.53 -23.95
C THR A 73 24.79 -30.85 -24.87
N GLY A 74 23.93 -31.81 -24.49
CA GLY A 74 22.79 -32.28 -25.27
C GLY A 74 21.43 -31.71 -24.87
N SER A 75 21.32 -30.98 -23.75
CA SER A 75 20.06 -30.32 -23.36
C SER A 75 19.93 -28.95 -24.04
N ARG A 76 18.83 -28.74 -24.78
CA ARG A 76 18.57 -27.46 -25.46
C ARG A 76 18.31 -26.34 -24.47
N HIS A 77 17.80 -26.72 -23.29
CA HIS A 77 17.55 -25.79 -22.20
C HIS A 77 18.09 -26.32 -20.87
N GLU A 78 18.67 -25.41 -20.10
CA GLU A 78 19.28 -25.63 -18.78
C GLU A 78 18.34 -26.24 -17.72
N TRP A 79 17.03 -26.20 -17.98
CA TRP A 79 15.96 -26.71 -17.11
C TRP A 79 15.27 -27.98 -17.64
N ASP A 80 15.72 -28.53 -18.77
CA ASP A 80 15.08 -29.69 -19.43
C ASP A 80 15.01 -30.92 -18.50
N THR A 81 16.10 -31.25 -17.82
CA THR A 81 16.15 -32.41 -16.92
C THR A 81 15.18 -32.26 -15.73
N VAL A 82 15.04 -31.05 -15.19
CA VAL A 82 14.09 -30.73 -14.11
C VAL A 82 12.65 -30.84 -14.62
N ALA A 83 12.35 -30.22 -15.78
CA ALA A 83 11.02 -30.25 -16.39
C ALA A 83 10.56 -31.67 -16.72
N LYS A 84 11.43 -32.50 -17.33
CA LYS A 84 11.13 -33.92 -17.62
C LYS A 84 10.79 -34.70 -16.35
N LYS A 85 11.49 -34.45 -15.24
CA LYS A 85 11.24 -35.13 -13.95
C LYS A 85 9.96 -34.65 -13.29
N LEU A 86 9.65 -33.36 -13.33
CA LEU A 86 8.38 -32.82 -12.84
C LEU A 86 7.19 -33.38 -13.64
N LEU A 87 7.27 -33.36 -14.98
CA LEU A 87 6.23 -33.92 -15.86
C LEU A 87 6.03 -35.42 -15.65
N LYS A 88 7.12 -36.21 -15.55
CA LYS A 88 7.04 -37.63 -15.21
C LYS A 88 6.43 -37.85 -13.83
N ARG A 89 6.66 -36.97 -12.86
CA ARG A 89 6.04 -37.07 -11.55
C ARG A 89 4.56 -36.73 -11.61
N LEU A 90 4.17 -35.69 -12.36
CA LEU A 90 2.77 -35.31 -12.59
C LEU A 90 1.96 -36.49 -13.17
N SER A 91 2.50 -37.18 -14.19
CA SER A 91 1.82 -38.33 -14.80
C SER A 91 1.65 -39.53 -13.86
N ASN A 92 2.46 -39.62 -12.79
CA ASN A 92 2.38 -40.68 -11.77
C ASN A 92 1.39 -40.35 -10.63
N ILE A 93 0.77 -39.18 -10.62
CA ILE A 93 -0.22 -38.82 -9.60
C ILE A 93 -1.57 -39.40 -10.04
N ARG A 94 -2.02 -40.47 -9.37
CA ARG A 94 -3.36 -41.02 -9.57
C ARG A 94 -4.39 -40.15 -8.83
N SER A 95 -5.46 -39.75 -9.51
CA SER A 95 -6.62 -39.12 -8.89
C SER A 95 -7.33 -40.11 -7.96
N PRO A 96 -7.86 -39.68 -6.79
CA PRO A 96 -8.91 -40.43 -6.12
C PRO A 96 -10.12 -40.46 -7.07
N MET A 97 -10.41 -41.62 -7.63
CA MET A 97 -11.60 -41.82 -8.44
C MET A 97 -12.81 -41.62 -7.51
N LYS A 98 -13.71 -40.66 -7.83
CA LYS A 98 -14.99 -40.52 -7.11
C LYS A 98 -15.69 -41.87 -7.15
N ALA A 99 -15.69 -42.57 -6.02
CA ALA A 99 -16.49 -43.77 -5.84
C ALA A 99 -17.96 -43.39 -6.06
N LYS A 100 -18.62 -44.12 -6.95
CA LYS A 100 -20.05 -43.99 -7.23
C LYS A 100 -20.84 -44.04 -5.92
N GLN A 101 -21.76 -43.09 -5.73
CA GLN A 101 -22.71 -43.10 -4.62
C GLN A 101 -23.49 -44.43 -4.57
N PRO A 102 -23.84 -44.87 -3.34
CA PRO A 102 -25.25 -45.06 -3.01
C PRO A 102 -25.56 -44.63 -1.53
N PRO A 103 -26.82 -44.70 -1.04
CA PRO A 103 -27.83 -43.69 -1.30
C PRO A 103 -28.30 -42.99 -0.01
N PHE A 104 -28.90 -41.82 -0.23
CA PHE A 104 -29.61 -40.98 0.72
C PHE A 104 -30.50 -41.75 1.72
N LYS A 105 -30.29 -41.49 3.01
CA LYS A 105 -31.34 -41.61 4.05
C LYS A 105 -31.59 -40.23 4.66
N ARG A 106 -32.75 -39.69 4.29
CA ARG A 106 -33.63 -38.68 4.91
C ARG A 106 -33.12 -38.06 6.22
N ALA A 107 -32.84 -36.76 6.25
CA ALA A 107 -33.81 -35.66 6.37
C ALA A 107 -34.55 -35.65 7.72
N ARG A 108 -34.11 -34.76 8.60
CA ARG A 108 -34.92 -34.17 9.68
C ARG A 108 -34.77 -32.65 9.55
N GLN A 109 -35.71 -32.06 8.83
CA GLN A 109 -36.06 -30.65 8.95
C GLN A 109 -36.79 -30.48 10.28
N ASP A 110 -36.46 -29.41 11.00
CA ASP A 110 -37.43 -28.52 11.66
C ASP A 110 -36.64 -27.46 12.44
N LYS A 111 -36.66 -26.23 11.94
CA LYS A 111 -37.51 -25.14 12.43
C LYS A 111 -36.85 -23.79 12.18
N GLU A 112 -37.46 -23.01 11.29
CA GLU A 112 -37.41 -21.56 11.36
C GLU A 112 -37.99 -21.09 12.71
N PRO A 113 -37.51 -19.93 13.17
CA PRO A 113 -38.44 -18.86 13.45
C PRO A 113 -38.07 -17.61 12.67
N SER A 114 -39.08 -17.12 11.96
CA SER A 114 -39.24 -15.76 11.51
C SER A 114 -39.33 -14.81 12.71
N ALA A 115 -38.59 -13.70 12.65
CA ALA A 115 -39.00 -12.42 13.23
C ALA A 115 -38.19 -11.31 12.58
N ALA A 116 -38.88 -10.53 11.76
CA ALA A 116 -38.42 -9.25 11.27
C ALA A 116 -38.16 -8.32 12.45
N VAL A 117 -36.96 -7.76 12.52
CA VAL A 117 -36.70 -6.54 13.28
C VAL A 117 -36.14 -5.55 12.27
N ALA A 118 -37.02 -4.68 11.79
CA ALA A 118 -36.60 -3.42 11.21
C ALA A 118 -35.93 -2.63 12.33
N SER A 119 -34.63 -2.42 12.20
CA SER A 119 -33.90 -1.51 13.08
C SER A 119 -33.28 -0.45 12.19
N ASP A 120 -33.96 0.69 12.13
CA ASP A 120 -33.37 1.97 11.76
C ASP A 120 -32.25 2.26 12.75
N TYR A 121 -31.02 1.97 12.35
CA TYR A 121 -29.84 2.48 13.05
C TYR A 121 -29.34 3.67 12.27
N ASP A 122 -29.69 4.85 12.80
CA ASP A 122 -29.00 6.10 12.49
C ASP A 122 -27.50 5.88 12.64
N ALA A 123 -26.81 5.89 11.50
CA ALA A 123 -25.37 5.81 11.40
C ALA A 123 -24.75 7.17 11.71
N ASP A 124 -25.03 7.74 12.89
CA ASP A 124 -24.17 8.78 13.46
C ASP A 124 -22.94 8.10 14.05
N SER A 125 -22.05 7.68 13.15
CA SER A 125 -20.69 7.29 13.54
C SER A 125 -19.99 8.57 14.00
N SER A 126 -20.07 8.83 15.31
CA SER A 126 -19.26 9.84 15.97
C SER A 126 -17.79 9.56 15.64
N ALA A 127 -17.26 10.36 14.71
CA ALA A 127 -15.84 10.40 14.39
C ALA A 127 -15.11 10.85 15.66
N SER A 128 -14.20 10.00 16.14
CA SER A 128 -13.15 10.45 17.06
C SER A 128 -11.95 10.71 16.17
N THR A 129 -11.53 11.96 16.18
CA THR A 129 -10.58 12.57 15.25
C THR A 129 -9.16 12.14 15.60
N VAL A 130 -8.43 11.61 14.61
CA VAL A 130 -6.96 11.58 14.64
C VAL A 130 -6.50 12.97 14.19
N ILE A 131 -5.84 13.72 15.06
CA ILE A 131 -5.44 15.10 14.78
C ILE A 131 -4.05 15.04 14.15
N LEU A 132 -3.97 15.25 12.83
CA LEU A 132 -2.69 15.61 12.21
C LEU A 132 -2.24 16.91 12.88
N SER A 133 -1.11 16.87 13.59
CA SER A 133 -0.64 18.02 14.35
C SER A 133 -0.47 19.21 13.41
N SER A 134 -1.00 20.38 13.78
CA SER A 134 -0.72 21.62 13.06
C SER A 134 0.79 21.82 13.01
N PRO A 135 1.38 22.27 11.89
CA PRO A 135 2.82 22.46 11.78
C PRO A 135 3.26 23.42 12.88
N SER A 136 3.96 22.88 13.88
CA SER A 136 4.59 23.64 14.94
C SER A 136 5.47 24.68 14.29
N SER A 137 5.19 25.95 14.59
CA SER A 137 5.96 27.12 14.21
C SER A 137 7.44 26.78 14.40
N SER A 138 8.14 26.55 13.29
CA SER A 138 9.57 26.29 13.32
C SER A 138 10.22 27.47 14.02
N SER A 139 10.90 27.12 15.11
CA SER A 139 11.59 28.02 16.01
C SER A 139 12.57 28.86 15.19
N THR A 140 12.30 30.16 15.10
CA THR A 140 13.28 31.14 14.64
C THR A 140 14.50 31.04 15.56
N PRO A 141 15.75 31.03 15.05
CA PRO A 141 16.93 30.82 15.88
C PRO A 141 17.05 31.93 16.91
N ARG A 142 17.29 31.55 18.17
CA ARG A 142 17.69 32.46 19.26
C ARG A 142 18.92 33.24 18.81
N GLN A 143 18.74 34.49 18.38
CA GLN A 143 19.78 35.49 18.50
C GLN A 143 19.75 35.99 19.94
N GLU A 144 20.92 35.89 20.57
CA GLU A 144 21.16 36.30 21.94
C GLU A 144 20.78 37.76 22.14
N ASN A 145 20.09 37.97 23.26
CA ASN A 145 19.74 39.27 23.82
C ASN A 145 20.99 40.16 23.90
N ASP A 146 20.94 41.29 23.21
CA ASP A 146 21.46 42.52 23.78
C ASP A 146 20.45 43.65 23.55
N SER A 147 19.69 43.90 24.62
CA SER A 147 19.57 45.20 25.26
C SER A 147 18.90 46.38 24.50
N ILE A 148 17.74 46.74 25.06
CA ILE A 148 17.17 48.10 25.27
C ILE A 148 16.09 48.58 24.28
N ASP A 149 14.88 48.67 24.85
CA ASP A 149 13.80 49.63 24.67
C ASP A 149 13.72 50.44 23.36
N GLU A 150 12.69 50.16 22.56
CA GLU A 150 11.78 51.23 22.14
C GLU A 150 10.39 50.64 21.80
N ALA A 151 9.38 51.20 22.45
CA ALA A 151 7.98 50.99 22.12
C ALA A 151 7.68 51.65 20.77
N SER A 152 7.87 50.92 19.68
CA SER A 152 7.37 51.29 18.35
C SER A 152 6.13 50.46 18.04
N ASP A 153 4.99 51.12 18.14
CA ASP A 153 3.68 50.69 17.64
C ASP A 153 3.81 50.35 16.13
N GLY A 154 4.02 49.08 15.81
CA GLY A 154 4.32 48.62 14.44
C GLY A 154 3.03 48.46 13.61
N PRO A 155 2.77 49.30 12.59
CA PRO A 155 1.59 49.14 11.76
C PRO A 155 1.82 48.08 10.67
N ASP A 156 0.78 47.29 10.40
CA ASP A 156 0.43 46.77 9.07
C ASP A 156 1.21 45.58 8.43
N ASN A 157 2.22 44.98 9.07
CA ASN A 157 2.93 43.81 8.50
C ASN A 157 2.02 42.61 8.17
N SER A 158 0.96 42.39 8.96
CA SER A 158 0.01 41.29 8.72
C SER A 158 -0.84 41.51 7.46
N LEU A 159 -1.28 42.74 7.19
CA LEU A 159 -2.09 43.04 6.00
C LEU A 159 -1.23 42.96 4.74
N ASP A 160 0.04 43.36 4.80
CA ASP A 160 0.94 43.24 3.65
C ASP A 160 1.25 41.78 3.30
N SER A 161 1.45 40.93 4.32
CA SER A 161 1.61 39.49 4.14
C SER A 161 0.37 38.87 3.46
N GLN A 162 -0.84 39.15 3.97
CA GLN A 162 -2.08 38.63 3.36
C GLN A 162 -2.28 39.11 1.91
N LYS A 163 -2.00 40.39 1.62
CA LYS A 163 -2.06 40.94 0.26
C LYS A 163 -1.07 40.22 -0.66
N THR A 164 0.13 39.92 -0.18
CA THR A 164 1.18 39.22 -0.93
C THR A 164 0.80 37.77 -1.20
N GLN A 165 0.33 37.04 -0.19
CA GLN A 165 -0.19 35.68 -0.34
C GLN A 165 -1.34 35.62 -1.38
N ALA A 166 -2.29 36.56 -1.30
CA ALA A 166 -3.40 36.65 -2.25
C ALA A 166 -2.93 36.96 -3.69
N ARG A 167 -1.84 37.72 -3.87
CA ARG A 167 -1.24 37.94 -5.21
C ARG A 167 -0.65 36.65 -5.76
N HIS A 168 0.13 35.92 -4.95
CA HIS A 168 0.70 34.63 -5.37
C HIS A 168 -0.38 33.61 -5.75
N TYR A 169 -1.46 33.53 -4.97
CA TYR A 169 -2.60 32.67 -5.29
C TYR A 169 -3.27 33.05 -6.61
N ARG A 170 -3.50 34.36 -6.87
CA ARG A 170 -4.06 34.81 -8.16
C ARG A 170 -3.15 34.43 -9.34
N THR A 171 -1.84 34.62 -9.21
CA THR A 171 -0.88 34.19 -10.24
C THR A 171 -0.93 32.68 -10.46
N LEU A 172 -1.04 31.88 -9.40
CA LEU A 172 -1.21 30.43 -9.50
C LEU A 172 -2.49 30.07 -10.28
N GLN A 173 -3.61 30.71 -9.97
CA GLN A 173 -4.87 30.52 -10.69
C GLN A 173 -4.76 30.90 -12.18
N GLU A 174 -4.07 32.01 -12.49
CA GLU A 174 -3.85 32.46 -13.88
C GLU A 174 -3.01 31.45 -14.67
N MET A 175 -1.97 30.87 -14.07
CA MET A 175 -1.16 29.84 -14.74
C MET A 175 -1.98 28.60 -15.11
N TYR A 176 -2.93 28.18 -14.27
CA TYR A 176 -3.81 27.04 -14.55
C TYR A 176 -4.93 27.34 -15.56
N LYS A 177 -5.12 28.61 -15.95
CA LYS A 177 -5.93 28.95 -17.15
C LYS A 177 -5.17 28.66 -18.45
N ALA A 178 -3.83 28.57 -18.40
CA ALA A 178 -3.02 28.21 -19.55
C ALA A 178 -2.98 26.69 -19.77
N LYS A 179 -2.82 26.23 -21.02
CA LYS A 179 -2.90 24.80 -21.39
C LYS A 179 -1.87 23.89 -20.72
N LYS A 180 -0.71 24.42 -20.31
CA LYS A 180 0.34 23.66 -19.64
C LYS A 180 1.15 24.58 -18.72
N PRO A 181 0.83 24.65 -17.42
CA PRO A 181 1.56 25.50 -16.49
C PRO A 181 3.02 25.02 -16.35
N ASN A 182 3.92 25.95 -16.05
CA ASN A 182 5.31 25.62 -15.76
C ASN A 182 5.43 25.04 -14.35
N LYS A 183 5.76 23.75 -14.23
CA LYS A 183 5.86 23.04 -12.96
C LYS A 183 6.77 23.71 -11.93
N ALA A 184 7.93 24.21 -12.34
CA ALA A 184 8.86 24.87 -11.42
C ALA A 184 8.30 26.19 -10.88
N ALA A 185 7.61 26.96 -11.73
CA ALA A 185 6.94 28.19 -11.31
C ALA A 185 5.76 27.90 -10.36
N VAL A 186 4.99 26.84 -10.64
CA VAL A 186 3.93 26.35 -9.74
C VAL A 186 4.49 25.97 -8.38
N THR A 187 5.54 25.14 -8.33
CA THR A 187 6.20 24.75 -7.08
C THR A 187 6.66 25.96 -6.27
N HIS A 188 7.31 26.94 -6.93
CA HIS A 188 7.76 28.16 -6.26
C HIS A 188 6.59 28.97 -5.69
N LEU A 189 5.51 29.15 -6.44
CA LEU A 189 4.34 29.87 -5.95
C LEU A 189 3.65 29.13 -4.80
N LEU A 190 3.54 27.80 -4.87
CA LEU A 190 3.02 26.97 -3.79
C LEU A 190 3.86 27.10 -2.51
N ASP A 191 5.18 27.26 -2.62
CA ASP A 191 6.04 27.53 -1.46
C ASP A 191 5.75 28.91 -0.85
N LEU A 192 5.62 29.95 -1.69
CA LEU A 192 5.38 31.33 -1.23
C LEU A 192 4.01 31.49 -0.56
N GLU A 193 2.97 30.85 -1.08
CA GLU A 193 1.59 30.98 -0.59
C GLU A 193 1.17 29.90 0.41
N PHE A 194 2.12 29.07 0.87
CA PHE A 194 1.87 27.92 1.74
C PHE A 194 1.02 28.25 2.98
N GLN A 195 1.30 29.38 3.64
CA GLN A 195 0.58 29.77 4.87
C GLN A 195 -0.90 30.04 4.62
N SER A 196 -1.24 30.75 3.54
CA SER A 196 -2.63 31.01 3.18
C SER A 196 -3.35 29.76 2.69
N ARG A 197 -2.66 28.90 1.93
CA ARG A 197 -3.20 27.60 1.52
C ARG A 197 -3.53 26.72 2.71
N ARG A 198 -2.61 26.55 3.66
CA ARG A 198 -2.89 25.80 4.90
C ARG A 198 -4.03 26.46 5.66
N SER A 199 -3.99 27.77 5.94
CA SER A 199 -5.11 28.46 6.61
C SER A 199 -6.48 28.22 5.94
N PHE A 200 -6.54 28.08 4.61
CA PHE A 200 -7.75 27.71 3.88
C PHE A 200 -8.16 26.25 4.12
N ILE A 201 -7.24 25.29 4.02
CA ILE A 201 -7.48 23.84 4.15
C ILE A 201 -7.80 23.46 5.61
N ASP A 202 -7.02 23.99 6.55
CA ASP A 202 -7.17 23.82 8.00
C ASP A 202 -8.38 24.56 8.57
N SER A 203 -9.09 25.37 7.76
CA SER A 203 -10.29 26.07 8.23
C SER A 203 -11.46 25.11 8.47
N ASN A 204 -12.19 25.31 9.57
CA ASN A 204 -13.42 24.56 9.88
C ASN A 204 -14.60 24.92 8.97
N VAL A 205 -14.38 25.76 7.94
CA VAL A 205 -15.41 26.19 6.99
C VAL A 205 -15.75 25.06 6.02
N LEU A 206 -14.80 24.18 5.70
CA LEU A 206 -14.99 23.08 4.77
C LEU A 206 -15.50 21.83 5.51
N LYS A 207 -16.70 21.36 5.18
CA LYS A 207 -17.16 20.02 5.60
C LYS A 207 -16.20 18.98 5.04
N GLU A 208 -15.86 17.95 5.84
CA GLU A 208 -14.87 16.93 5.46
C GLU A 208 -15.21 16.22 4.13
N GLN A 209 -16.50 15.99 3.86
CA GLN A 209 -16.97 15.41 2.60
C GLN A 209 -16.73 16.30 1.36
N ASP A 210 -16.77 17.63 1.53
CA ASP A 210 -16.68 18.62 0.43
C ASP A 210 -15.23 19.13 0.27
N LYS A 211 -14.37 18.87 1.25
CA LYS A 211 -12.94 19.24 1.24
C LYS A 211 -12.25 18.87 -0.08
N PRO A 212 -12.31 17.62 -0.60
CA PRO A 212 -11.56 17.24 -1.78
C PRO A 212 -11.95 18.07 -3.02
N THR A 213 -13.25 18.23 -3.26
CA THR A 213 -13.76 19.01 -4.40
C THR A 213 -13.36 20.48 -4.29
N ASN A 214 -13.54 21.09 -3.11
CA ASN A 214 -13.24 22.51 -2.90
C ASN A 214 -11.74 22.80 -2.99
N ILE A 215 -10.90 21.91 -2.43
CA ILE A 215 -9.45 22.06 -2.52
C ILE A 215 -8.97 21.89 -3.96
N LEU A 216 -9.47 20.91 -4.72
CA LEU A 216 -9.08 20.74 -6.12
C LEU A 216 -9.60 21.86 -7.04
N GLN A 217 -10.74 22.47 -6.72
CA GLN A 217 -11.21 23.66 -7.43
C GLN A 217 -10.29 24.85 -7.16
N ALA A 218 -9.82 25.01 -5.92
CA ALA A 218 -8.90 26.08 -5.55
C ALA A 218 -7.46 25.83 -6.03
N TYR A 219 -7.01 24.57 -6.03
CA TYR A 219 -5.65 24.11 -6.34
C TYR A 219 -5.67 22.91 -7.29
N PRO A 220 -5.95 23.11 -8.59
CA PRO A 220 -5.97 22.03 -9.58
C PRO A 220 -4.62 21.30 -9.72
N CYS A 221 -3.52 21.95 -9.32
CA CYS A 221 -2.17 21.39 -9.28
C CYS A 221 -2.06 20.10 -8.46
N PHE A 222 -2.91 19.91 -7.45
CA PHE A 222 -2.92 18.67 -6.66
C PHE A 222 -3.46 17.46 -7.42
N LYS A 223 -3.86 17.60 -8.68
CA LYS A 223 -4.04 16.46 -9.60
C LYS A 223 -2.72 15.89 -10.12
N GLU A 224 -1.62 16.60 -9.93
CA GLU A 224 -0.28 16.18 -10.35
C GLU A 224 0.47 15.59 -9.15
N LEU A 225 1.00 14.38 -9.32
CA LEU A 225 1.67 13.63 -8.25
C LEU A 225 2.82 14.41 -7.61
N ASP A 226 3.64 15.09 -8.42
CA ASP A 226 4.80 15.86 -7.93
C ASP A 226 4.37 16.92 -6.92
N HIS A 227 3.30 17.66 -7.22
CA HIS A 227 2.81 18.72 -6.34
C HIS A 227 2.15 18.18 -5.08
N ALA A 228 1.43 17.06 -5.15
CA ALA A 228 0.86 16.40 -3.98
C ALA A 228 1.94 15.85 -3.04
N MET A 229 2.98 15.22 -3.58
CA MET A 229 4.13 14.73 -2.80
C MET A 229 4.95 15.89 -2.23
N ASP A 230 5.23 16.93 -3.00
CA ASP A 230 5.93 18.12 -2.48
C ASP A 230 5.14 18.83 -1.39
N GLU A 231 3.81 18.76 -1.40
CA GLU A 231 2.99 19.31 -0.30
C GLU A 231 3.25 18.58 1.01
N LEU A 232 3.40 17.24 0.96
CA LEU A 232 3.81 16.44 2.12
C LEU A 232 5.15 16.92 2.69
N ARG A 233 6.12 17.25 1.83
CA ARG A 233 7.39 17.87 2.24
C ARG A 233 7.16 19.23 2.89
N ARG A 234 6.36 20.12 2.28
CA ARG A 234 6.11 21.46 2.84
C ARG A 234 5.50 21.40 4.24
N ILE A 235 4.70 20.37 4.53
CA ILE A 235 4.05 20.19 5.83
C ILE A 235 5.04 19.66 6.88
N ILE A 236 5.82 18.63 6.56
CA ILE A 236 6.63 17.91 7.56
C ILE A 236 8.05 18.49 7.65
N GLU A 237 8.72 18.68 6.51
CA GLU A 237 10.14 19.06 6.41
C GLU A 237 10.34 20.16 5.33
N PRO A 238 9.81 21.39 5.55
CA PRO A 238 9.80 22.45 4.53
C PRO A 238 11.20 22.87 4.05
N ASN A 239 12.22 22.66 4.88
CA ASN A 239 13.61 23.04 4.58
C ASN A 239 14.44 21.93 3.94
N ASN A 240 13.92 20.69 3.86
CA ASN A 240 14.63 19.57 3.26
C ASN A 240 14.14 19.29 1.84
N SER A 241 14.89 19.76 0.84
CA SER A 241 14.58 19.53 -0.59
C SER A 241 14.70 18.07 -1.03
N LYS A 242 15.38 17.22 -0.25
CA LYS A 242 15.56 15.78 -0.53
C LYS A 242 14.56 14.89 0.20
N TYR A 243 13.67 15.49 1.00
CA TYR A 243 12.77 14.74 1.88
C TYR A 243 11.94 13.68 1.13
N ILE A 244 11.41 14.01 -0.05
CA ILE A 244 10.60 13.06 -0.82
C ILE A 244 11.42 11.87 -1.32
N SER A 245 12.66 12.08 -1.79
CA SER A 245 13.54 10.97 -2.13
C SER A 245 13.87 10.11 -0.91
N GLU A 246 14.12 10.72 0.26
CA GLU A 246 14.37 9.96 1.49
C GLU A 246 13.13 9.18 1.95
N VAL A 247 11.92 9.74 1.81
CA VAL A 247 10.67 9.04 2.11
C VAL A 247 10.51 7.81 1.20
N LYS A 248 10.85 7.92 -0.09
CA LYS A 248 10.83 6.78 -1.02
C LYS A 248 11.85 5.70 -0.61
N ASP A 249 13.06 6.07 -0.22
CA ASP A 249 14.08 5.12 0.26
C ASP A 249 13.63 4.41 1.57
N ARG A 250 13.03 5.18 2.49
CA ARG A 250 12.44 4.65 3.73
C ARG A 250 11.28 3.71 3.43
N TRP A 251 10.42 4.06 2.46
CA TRP A 251 9.33 3.22 2.02
C TRP A 251 9.83 1.92 1.42
N GLU A 252 10.82 1.94 0.53
CA GLU A 252 11.38 0.72 -0.05
C GLU A 252 11.95 -0.20 1.04
N THR A 253 12.66 0.36 2.01
CA THR A 253 13.18 -0.38 3.17
C THR A 253 12.05 -0.98 4.01
N PHE A 254 11.03 -0.19 4.34
CA PHE A 254 9.86 -0.64 5.09
C PHE A 254 9.09 -1.74 4.35
N TYR A 255 8.83 -1.52 3.07
CA TYR A 255 8.13 -2.41 2.16
C TYR A 255 8.86 -3.75 2.00
N SER A 256 10.19 -3.75 1.97
CA SER A 256 10.98 -4.99 1.98
C SER A 256 10.83 -5.74 3.30
N LYS A 257 10.98 -5.05 4.44
CA LYS A 257 10.87 -5.66 5.77
C LYS A 257 9.46 -6.20 6.07
N VAL A 258 8.42 -5.48 5.65
CA VAL A 258 7.02 -5.84 5.96
C VAL A 258 6.60 -7.15 5.29
N GLN A 259 7.23 -7.51 4.17
CA GLN A 259 7.00 -8.80 3.52
C GLN A 259 7.45 -9.97 4.42
N PHE A 260 8.65 -9.87 5.00
CA PHE A 260 9.17 -10.88 5.91
C PHE A 260 8.34 -10.93 7.21
N TYR A 261 7.91 -9.78 7.70
CA TYR A 261 7.00 -9.68 8.84
C TYR A 261 5.66 -10.36 8.55
N GLY A 262 5.09 -10.12 7.37
CA GLY A 262 3.89 -10.78 6.83
C GLY A 262 3.98 -12.30 6.84
N VAL A 263 5.12 -12.84 6.41
CA VAL A 263 5.39 -14.28 6.40
C VAL A 263 5.51 -14.82 7.82
N MET A 264 6.25 -14.14 8.70
CA MET A 264 6.41 -14.54 10.10
C MET A 264 5.07 -14.57 10.83
N LYS A 265 4.23 -13.55 10.63
CA LYS A 265 2.86 -13.46 11.18
C LYS A 265 1.85 -14.35 10.46
N LYS A 266 2.28 -15.08 9.41
CA LYS A 266 1.45 -16.02 8.61
C LYS A 266 0.24 -15.35 7.93
N VAL A 267 0.29 -14.04 7.72
CA VAL A 267 -0.74 -13.30 6.96
C VAL A 267 -0.37 -13.14 5.49
N MET A 268 0.92 -13.31 5.16
CA MET A 268 1.39 -13.38 3.78
C MET A 268 2.02 -14.73 3.48
N LYS A 269 1.90 -15.15 2.23
CA LYS A 269 2.73 -16.22 1.68
C LYS A 269 4.13 -15.65 1.39
N PRO A 270 5.20 -16.47 1.45
CA PRO A 270 6.53 -16.03 1.03
C PRO A 270 6.46 -15.36 -0.35
N PRO A 271 7.20 -14.27 -0.58
CA PRO A 271 7.29 -13.64 -1.89
C PRO A 271 7.67 -14.72 -2.91
N ARG A 272 6.69 -15.13 -3.70
CA ARG A 272 6.91 -15.95 -4.89
C ARG A 272 7.14 -14.98 -6.05
N THR A 273 7.50 -15.50 -7.19
CA THR A 273 7.58 -14.81 -8.50
C THR A 273 6.23 -14.25 -8.98
N LEU A 274 5.53 -13.52 -8.12
CA LEU A 274 4.46 -12.61 -8.49
C LEU A 274 5.09 -11.48 -9.31
N ASN A 275 4.34 -10.93 -10.25
CA ASN A 275 4.76 -9.66 -10.85
C ASN A 275 4.70 -8.54 -9.79
N GLY A 276 5.29 -7.37 -10.09
CA GLY A 276 5.37 -6.26 -9.13
C GLY A 276 4.00 -5.82 -8.59
N VAL A 277 2.98 -5.85 -9.45
CA VAL A 277 1.60 -5.45 -9.13
C VAL A 277 0.92 -6.45 -8.19
N GLU A 278 0.92 -7.74 -8.54
CA GLU A 278 0.34 -8.82 -7.72
C GLU A 278 0.99 -8.87 -6.34
N HIS A 279 2.30 -8.61 -6.30
CA HIS A 279 3.05 -8.53 -5.06
C HIS A 279 2.62 -7.32 -4.21
N ALA A 280 2.46 -6.14 -4.82
CA ALA A 280 1.93 -4.95 -4.15
C ALA A 280 0.52 -5.19 -3.58
N ILE A 281 -0.38 -5.79 -4.37
CA ILE A 281 -1.72 -6.17 -3.93
C ILE A 281 -1.66 -7.10 -2.70
N ALA A 282 -0.77 -8.10 -2.71
CA ALA A 282 -0.60 -9.02 -1.59
C ALA A 282 -0.11 -8.30 -0.32
N VAL A 283 0.85 -7.37 -0.45
CA VAL A 283 1.33 -6.54 0.67
C VAL A 283 0.19 -5.66 1.20
N PHE A 284 -0.55 -4.97 0.33
CA PHE A 284 -1.61 -4.06 0.76
C PHE A 284 -2.78 -4.79 1.41
N THR A 285 -3.06 -6.02 0.97
CA THR A 285 -4.04 -6.90 1.63
C THR A 285 -3.62 -7.23 3.06
N ALA A 286 -2.32 -7.45 3.28
CA ALA A 286 -1.78 -7.85 4.57
C ALA A 286 -1.53 -6.68 5.53
N LEU A 287 -1.28 -5.47 5.03
CA LEU A 287 -0.91 -4.30 5.84
C LEU A 287 -1.89 -4.03 7.01
N PRO A 288 -3.22 -3.93 6.80
CA PRO A 288 -4.14 -3.71 7.91
C PRO A 288 -4.24 -4.88 8.90
N LEU A 289 -3.90 -6.10 8.46
CA LEU A 289 -3.86 -7.29 9.32
C LEU A 289 -2.59 -7.34 10.16
N LEU A 290 -1.48 -6.80 9.65
CA LEU A 290 -0.21 -6.66 10.36
C LEU A 290 -0.26 -5.56 11.42
N PHE A 291 -1.05 -4.52 11.19
CA PHE A 291 -1.15 -3.34 12.04
C PHE A 291 -2.62 -3.01 12.38
N PRO A 292 -3.30 -3.87 13.16
CA PRO A 292 -4.74 -3.73 13.41
C PRO A 292 -5.08 -2.55 14.33
N SER A 293 -6.16 -1.85 14.03
CA SER A 293 -6.63 -0.67 14.79
C SER A 293 -7.60 -0.98 15.93
N GLY A 294 -7.99 -2.25 16.13
CA GLY A 294 -8.98 -2.67 17.12
C GLY A 294 -10.44 -2.37 16.72
N SER A 295 -10.68 -1.39 15.84
CA SER A 295 -11.98 -1.13 15.21
C SER A 295 -12.20 -2.04 14.00
N ALA A 296 -13.38 -2.67 13.92
CA ALA A 296 -13.79 -3.41 12.73
C ALA A 296 -14.12 -2.46 11.55
N ALA A 297 -14.13 -3.00 10.33
CA ALA A 297 -14.78 -2.33 9.20
C ALA A 297 -16.31 -2.27 9.43
N PRO A 298 -17.06 -1.24 8.97
CA PRO A 298 -18.49 -1.11 9.28
C PRO A 298 -19.34 -2.25 8.70
N LYS A 299 -19.08 -2.62 7.43
CA LYS A 299 -19.72 -3.78 6.78
C LYS A 299 -18.92 -5.03 7.13
N LYS A 300 -19.38 -5.83 8.12
CA LYS A 300 -18.73 -7.08 8.62
C LYS A 300 -18.29 -8.09 7.54
N GLN A 301 -18.83 -8.00 6.33
CA GLN A 301 -18.52 -8.91 5.21
C GLN A 301 -17.37 -8.45 4.32
N VAL A 302 -16.96 -7.18 4.43
CA VAL A 302 -15.94 -6.59 3.56
C VAL A 302 -14.56 -6.73 4.22
N PRO A 303 -13.54 -7.25 3.50
CA PRO A 303 -12.17 -7.28 4.01
C PRO A 303 -11.69 -5.89 4.42
N ILE A 304 -11.00 -5.78 5.56
CA ILE A 304 -10.47 -4.50 6.06
C ILE A 304 -9.53 -3.79 5.05
N SER A 305 -8.90 -4.55 4.14
CA SER A 305 -8.07 -4.03 3.07
C SER A 305 -8.82 -3.15 2.07
N GLU A 306 -10.13 -3.33 1.89
CA GLU A 306 -10.95 -2.49 1.00
C GLU A 306 -11.09 -1.05 1.52
N ALA A 307 -10.83 -0.80 2.79
CA ALA A 307 -10.74 0.57 3.30
C ALA A 307 -9.49 1.31 2.76
N LEU A 308 -8.44 0.57 2.35
CA LEU A 308 -7.16 1.10 1.86
C LEU A 308 -7.10 1.10 0.32
N PHE A 309 -7.48 -0.02 -0.30
CA PHE A 309 -7.44 -0.16 -1.75
C PHE A 309 -8.49 -1.15 -2.27
N HIS A 310 -8.87 -1.00 -3.54
CA HIS A 310 -9.80 -1.90 -4.23
C HIS A 310 -9.28 -2.27 -5.61
N VAL A 311 -9.38 -3.54 -5.99
CA VAL A 311 -9.01 -4.01 -7.32
C VAL A 311 -10.28 -4.10 -8.15
N LEU A 312 -10.40 -3.24 -9.16
CA LEU A 312 -11.57 -3.22 -10.02
C LEU A 312 -11.61 -4.48 -10.87
N THR A 313 -12.79 -5.09 -10.97
CA THR A 313 -13.00 -6.16 -11.96
C THR A 313 -13.07 -5.57 -13.37
N PRO A 314 -12.76 -6.33 -14.43
CA PRO A 314 -12.84 -5.85 -15.82
C PRO A 314 -14.19 -5.23 -16.21
N SER A 315 -15.28 -5.65 -15.56
CA SER A 315 -16.64 -5.16 -15.79
C SER A 315 -17.09 -4.08 -14.79
N GLU A 316 -16.28 -3.76 -13.79
CA GLU A 316 -16.63 -2.80 -12.75
C GLU A 316 -16.24 -1.39 -13.19
N ASP A 317 -17.26 -0.56 -13.37
CA ASP A 317 -17.07 0.86 -13.64
C ASP A 317 -16.54 1.59 -12.38
N PRO A 318 -15.40 2.32 -12.47
CA PRO A 318 -14.82 3.01 -11.32
C PRO A 318 -15.79 3.99 -10.66
N ASP A 319 -16.55 4.75 -11.44
CA ASP A 319 -17.49 5.74 -10.91
C ASP A 319 -18.62 5.06 -10.13
N THR A 320 -19.15 3.95 -10.63
CA THR A 320 -20.14 3.13 -9.94
C THR A 320 -19.62 2.61 -8.60
N TYR A 321 -18.37 2.16 -8.53
CA TYR A 321 -17.75 1.74 -7.26
C TYR A 321 -17.62 2.92 -6.29
N ILE A 322 -17.10 4.05 -6.76
CA ILE A 322 -16.85 5.26 -5.95
C ILE A 322 -18.14 5.74 -5.27
N HIS A 323 -19.25 5.82 -6.01
CA HIS A 323 -20.53 6.31 -5.47
C HIS A 323 -21.24 5.31 -4.54
N ARG A 324 -20.91 4.02 -4.61
CA ARG A 324 -21.46 2.98 -3.71
C ARG A 324 -20.65 2.80 -2.42
N ARG A 325 -19.47 3.40 -2.36
CA ARG A 325 -18.53 3.20 -1.26
C ARG A 325 -19.06 3.82 0.03
N ALA A 326 -18.82 3.12 1.15
CA ALA A 326 -19.28 3.55 2.47
C ALA A 326 -18.36 4.58 3.15
N PHE A 327 -17.17 4.82 2.60
CA PHE A 327 -16.15 5.67 3.20
C PHE A 327 -15.88 6.87 2.29
N SER A 328 -15.71 8.04 2.91
CA SER A 328 -15.17 9.24 2.24
C SER A 328 -13.64 9.32 2.32
N SER A 329 -12.98 8.40 3.02
CA SER A 329 -11.52 8.42 3.18
C SER A 329 -10.80 8.16 1.85
N PRO A 330 -9.55 8.63 1.67
CA PRO A 330 -8.72 8.24 0.55
C PRO A 330 -8.71 6.71 0.31
N VAL A 331 -8.78 6.30 -0.95
CA VAL A 331 -8.66 4.90 -1.38
C VAL A 331 -7.89 4.81 -2.68
N LEU A 332 -7.16 3.71 -2.83
CA LEU A 332 -6.45 3.38 -4.06
C LEU A 332 -7.27 2.40 -4.90
N LEU A 333 -7.70 2.81 -6.10
CA LEU A 333 -8.33 1.93 -7.07
C LEU A 333 -7.28 1.39 -8.03
N VAL A 334 -7.25 0.07 -8.19
CA VAL A 334 -6.35 -0.63 -9.11
C VAL A 334 -7.16 -1.10 -10.30
N GLY A 335 -7.04 -0.39 -11.43
CA GLY A 335 -7.69 -0.75 -12.68
C GLY A 335 -6.86 -1.74 -13.51
N GLU A 336 -7.29 -1.95 -14.76
CA GLU A 336 -6.59 -2.82 -15.70
C GLU A 336 -5.23 -2.22 -16.11
N GLU A 337 -5.24 -0.98 -16.58
CA GLU A 337 -4.06 -0.27 -17.10
C GLU A 337 -3.43 0.69 -16.09
N ASN A 338 -4.26 1.39 -15.30
CA ASN A 338 -3.82 2.46 -14.41
C ASN A 338 -4.38 2.29 -13.01
N CYS A 339 -3.73 2.96 -12.06
CA CYS A 339 -4.21 3.11 -10.69
C CYS A 339 -4.72 4.53 -10.47
N MET A 340 -5.63 4.69 -9.52
CA MET A 340 -6.23 5.99 -9.21
C MET A 340 -6.36 6.18 -7.70
N VAL A 341 -6.02 7.36 -7.20
CA VAL A 341 -6.38 7.77 -5.84
C VAL A 341 -7.70 8.52 -5.90
N VAL A 342 -8.64 8.11 -5.04
CA VAL A 342 -9.94 8.76 -4.87
C VAL A 342 -10.07 9.22 -3.44
N VAL A 343 -10.52 10.45 -3.23
CA VAL A 343 -10.86 10.99 -1.91
C VAL A 343 -12.33 11.40 -1.93
N GLY A 344 -13.13 10.85 -1.01
CA GLY A 344 -14.58 11.01 -1.09
C GLY A 344 -15.12 10.36 -2.36
N THR A 345 -15.84 11.16 -3.15
CA THR A 345 -16.29 10.79 -4.49
C THR A 345 -15.42 11.39 -5.59
N THR A 346 -14.30 12.02 -5.24
CA THR A 346 -13.49 12.80 -6.17
C THR A 346 -12.20 12.05 -6.54
N PRO A 347 -12.02 11.68 -7.81
CA PRO A 347 -10.73 11.27 -8.34
C PRO A 347 -9.70 12.39 -8.22
N VAL A 348 -8.60 12.13 -7.52
CA VAL A 348 -7.56 13.15 -7.27
C VAL A 348 -6.28 12.89 -8.05
N LEU A 349 -5.97 11.63 -8.38
CA LEU A 349 -4.74 11.28 -9.09
C LEU A 349 -4.93 10.01 -9.92
N THR A 350 -4.41 9.98 -11.13
CA THR A 350 -4.25 8.75 -11.93
C THR A 350 -2.78 8.53 -12.24
N PHE A 351 -2.31 7.30 -12.13
CA PHE A 351 -0.89 6.95 -12.33
C PHE A 351 -0.71 5.52 -12.85
N ASP A 352 0.48 5.23 -13.37
CA ASP A 352 0.81 3.93 -13.96
C ASP A 352 0.80 2.81 -12.91
N LYS A 353 0.27 1.65 -13.30
CA LYS A 353 0.16 0.46 -12.45
C LYS A 353 1.52 -0.09 -11.99
N ASP A 354 2.61 0.17 -12.70
CA ASP A 354 3.96 -0.19 -12.27
C ASP A 354 4.40 0.56 -11.00
N LEU A 355 3.82 1.73 -10.74
CA LEU A 355 4.07 2.52 -9.53
C LEU A 355 3.11 2.14 -8.38
N LEU A 356 2.29 1.09 -8.53
CA LEU A 356 1.32 0.67 -7.52
C LEU A 356 1.97 0.45 -6.16
N TYR A 357 3.20 -0.07 -6.11
CA TYR A 357 3.91 -0.31 -4.86
C TYR A 357 4.14 0.96 -4.03
N GLU A 358 4.14 2.16 -4.63
CA GLU A 358 4.22 3.46 -3.94
C GLU A 358 2.84 4.01 -3.52
N GLY A 359 1.75 3.34 -3.91
CA GLY A 359 0.37 3.80 -3.66
C GLY A 359 0.06 4.26 -2.23
N PRO A 360 0.53 3.58 -1.17
CA PRO A 360 0.35 4.04 0.21
C PRO A 360 1.00 5.39 0.50
N LEU A 361 2.12 5.74 -0.15
CA LEU A 361 2.72 7.07 -0.04
C LEU A 361 1.82 8.13 -0.66
N TYR A 362 1.19 7.82 -1.79
CA TYR A 362 0.28 8.75 -2.45
C TYR A 362 -0.97 8.98 -1.60
N LEU A 363 -1.50 7.92 -0.97
CA LEU A 363 -2.59 8.06 0.01
C LEU A 363 -2.18 8.99 1.16
N LEU A 364 -1.00 8.77 1.75
CA LEU A 364 -0.48 9.63 2.82
C LEU A 364 -0.31 11.08 2.34
N ALA A 365 0.20 11.31 1.13
CA ALA A 365 0.33 12.66 0.57
C ALA A 365 -1.03 13.39 0.56
N TYR A 366 -2.11 12.73 0.15
CA TYR A 366 -3.44 13.34 0.17
C TYR A 366 -4.06 13.48 1.58
N TYR A 367 -3.79 12.53 2.49
CA TYR A 367 -4.19 12.71 3.89
C TYR A 367 -3.60 14.00 4.49
N TYR A 368 -2.32 14.27 4.21
CA TYR A 368 -1.62 15.46 4.69
C TYR A 368 -2.02 16.72 3.92
N ALA A 369 -1.98 16.66 2.59
CA ALA A 369 -2.28 17.81 1.73
C ALA A 369 -3.68 18.34 1.98
N PHE A 370 -4.67 17.46 2.15
CA PHE A 370 -6.07 17.86 2.36
C PHE A 370 -6.48 17.90 3.85
N HIS A 371 -5.55 17.65 4.76
CA HIS A 371 -5.77 17.58 6.21
C HIS A 371 -7.00 16.72 6.56
N LEU A 372 -6.91 15.44 6.22
CA LEU A 372 -7.98 14.46 6.36
C LEU A 372 -7.75 13.57 7.58
N THR A 373 -8.85 13.16 8.21
CA THR A 373 -8.80 12.27 9.38
C THR A 373 -8.51 10.83 8.94
N TYR A 374 -7.65 10.13 9.69
CA TYR A 374 -7.47 8.69 9.46
C TYR A 374 -8.74 7.90 9.85
N PRO A 375 -9.23 6.99 9.00
CA PRO A 375 -10.38 6.17 9.34
C PRO A 375 -10.02 5.19 10.47
N LYS A 376 -10.91 5.04 11.46
CA LYS A 376 -10.68 4.22 12.68
C LYS A 376 -10.19 2.80 12.39
N CYS A 377 -10.62 2.15 11.31
CA CYS A 377 -10.17 0.81 10.95
C CYS A 377 -8.71 0.76 10.47
N LEU A 378 -8.16 1.84 9.90
CA LEU A 378 -6.78 1.92 9.42
C LEU A 378 -5.88 2.84 10.27
N ALA A 379 -6.41 3.46 11.32
CA ALA A 379 -5.68 4.44 12.13
C ALA A 379 -4.31 3.92 12.62
N THR A 380 -4.21 2.69 13.13
CA THR A 380 -2.93 2.11 13.55
C THR A 380 -1.98 1.93 12.37
N LEU A 381 -2.44 1.37 11.25
CA LEU A 381 -1.62 1.20 10.05
C LEU A 381 -1.06 2.54 9.56
N LEU A 382 -1.93 3.52 9.37
CA LEU A 382 -1.53 4.83 8.86
C LEU A 382 -0.59 5.55 9.82
N SER A 383 -0.81 5.44 11.14
CA SER A 383 0.11 5.96 12.17
C SER A 383 1.48 5.27 12.17
N VAL A 384 1.52 3.96 11.91
CA VAL A 384 2.77 3.22 11.73
C VAL A 384 3.51 3.75 10.49
N LEU A 385 2.82 3.93 9.35
CA LEU A 385 3.45 4.47 8.15
C LEU A 385 3.92 5.92 8.35
N GLN A 386 3.12 6.76 9.00
CA GLN A 386 3.48 8.12 9.40
C GLN A 386 4.80 8.12 10.18
N THR A 387 4.89 7.36 11.26
CA THR A 387 6.08 7.40 12.12
C THR A 387 7.29 6.63 11.56
N GLN A 388 7.07 5.53 10.84
CA GLN A 388 8.17 4.69 10.33
C GLN A 388 8.68 5.12 8.95
N VAL A 389 7.81 5.65 8.10
CA VAL A 389 8.13 6.00 6.71
C VAL A 389 8.29 7.51 6.55
N LEU A 390 7.32 8.29 7.02
CA LEU A 390 7.42 9.75 6.95
C LEU A 390 8.42 10.28 7.99
N ARG A 391 8.51 9.61 9.15
CA ARG A 391 9.20 10.11 10.35
C ARG A 391 8.57 11.37 10.93
N ASP A 392 7.28 11.54 10.67
CA ASP A 392 6.50 12.57 11.32
C ASP A 392 6.09 12.12 12.73
N VAL A 393 5.93 13.09 13.62
CA VAL A 393 5.57 12.84 15.02
C VAL A 393 4.09 12.47 15.09
N ILE A 394 3.78 11.50 15.95
CA ILE A 394 2.39 11.15 16.26
C ILE A 394 1.91 11.98 17.45
N HIS A 395 0.67 12.46 17.40
CA HIS A 395 0.08 13.17 18.52
C HIS A 395 -0.21 12.21 19.68
N GLU A 396 -0.12 12.68 20.94
CA GLU A 396 -0.29 11.82 22.13
C GLU A 396 -1.64 11.09 22.15
N GLN A 397 -2.70 11.73 21.65
CA GLN A 397 -4.04 11.14 21.56
C GLN A 397 -4.11 9.97 20.56
N ASP A 398 -3.22 9.96 19.56
CA ASP A 398 -3.17 8.95 18.51
C ASP A 398 -2.20 7.82 18.85
N GLU A 399 -1.42 7.95 19.94
CA GLU A 399 -0.62 6.87 20.52
C GLU A 399 -1.49 5.82 21.25
N THR A 400 -2.45 5.25 20.54
CA THR A 400 -3.36 4.25 21.07
C THR A 400 -2.62 3.00 21.57
N PRO A 401 -3.20 2.21 22.49
CA PRO A 401 -2.61 0.93 22.90
C PRO A 401 -2.33 -0.01 21.73
N SER A 402 -3.18 0.00 20.70
CA SER A 402 -3.00 -0.75 19.46
C SER A 402 -1.75 -0.29 18.70
N TYR A 403 -1.54 1.02 18.58
CA TYR A 403 -0.33 1.60 17.98
C TYR A 403 0.94 1.24 18.78
N LYS A 404 0.93 1.45 20.11
CA LYS A 404 2.08 1.14 20.98
C LYS A 404 2.49 -0.32 20.87
N LYS A 405 1.52 -1.23 20.89
CA LYS A 405 1.74 -2.67 20.67
C LYS A 405 2.30 -2.95 19.28
N ALA A 406 1.70 -2.38 18.24
CA ALA A 406 2.12 -2.58 16.85
C ALA A 406 3.58 -2.13 16.63
N ILE A 407 3.96 -0.95 17.12
CA ILE A 407 5.34 -0.44 17.02
C ILE A 407 6.31 -1.28 17.84
N HIS A 408 5.93 -1.70 19.04
CA HIS A 408 6.78 -2.57 19.86
C HIS A 408 7.06 -3.91 19.15
N GLU A 409 6.01 -4.59 18.65
CA GLU A 409 6.17 -5.85 17.90
C GLU A 409 6.95 -5.66 16.60
N TRP A 410 6.75 -4.54 15.91
CA TRP A 410 7.49 -4.20 14.70
C TRP A 410 8.98 -4.00 14.98
N ARG A 411 9.33 -3.22 16.01
CA ARG A 411 10.74 -3.01 16.41
C ARG A 411 11.41 -4.31 16.82
N MET A 412 10.75 -5.13 17.62
CA MET A 412 11.22 -6.47 18.00
C MET A 412 11.46 -7.42 16.80
N PHE A 413 10.85 -7.15 15.65
CA PHE A 413 11.09 -7.91 14.42
C PHE A 413 12.23 -7.32 13.58
N VAL A 414 12.37 -5.99 13.57
CA VAL A 414 13.33 -5.28 12.74
C VAL A 414 14.72 -5.24 13.36
N ASP A 415 14.79 -5.11 14.68
CA ASP A 415 16.01 -5.16 15.51
C ASP A 415 16.42 -6.62 15.76
#